data_AF-T0GWE3-F1
#
_entry.id   AF-T0GWE3-F1
#
_cell.length_a   1.000
_cell.length_b   1.000
_cell.length_c   1.000
_cell.angle_alpha   90.00
_cell.angle_beta   90.00
_cell.angle_gamma   90.00
#
_symmetry.space_group_name_H-M   'P 1'
#
loop_
_entity.id
_entity.type
_entity.pdbx_description
1 polymer ?
#
loop_
_entity_poly.entity_id
_entity_poly.type
_entity_poly.pdbx_seq_one_letter_code
_entity_poly.pdbx_strand_id
1 'polypeptide(L)'
;MMQDLETMLEQRGGERRAALIAQDRHALEDLLADDLIHVHASGAVQNKGEFLTYALEVMRFVDIAQHEAAVRPAGDNGAIVSGAVTTSLMRRATGEQLTSRTFATQVWRRESGGLWRQVAYHATRLP
;
A
#
# COMPACT_ATOMS: atom_id res chain seq x y z
N MET A 1 15.87 15.87 -6.06
CA MET A 1 16.98 15.70 -5.09
C MET A 1 16.54 15.18 -3.71
N MET A 2 15.38 15.55 -3.16
CA MET A 2 14.72 14.77 -2.08
C MET A 2 13.22 15.06 -2.11
N GLN A 3 12.85 16.34 -2.27
CA GLN A 3 11.48 16.77 -2.58
C GLN A 3 10.89 16.03 -3.78
N ASP A 4 11.64 15.86 -4.87
CA ASP A 4 11.15 15.09 -6.03
C ASP A 4 10.82 13.62 -5.70
N LEU A 5 11.58 13.00 -4.80
CA LEU A 5 11.34 11.62 -4.37
C LEU A 5 10.10 11.55 -3.47
N GLU A 6 9.98 12.49 -2.54
CA GLU A 6 8.80 12.63 -1.66
C GLU A 6 7.52 12.81 -2.47
N THR A 7 7.49 13.80 -3.35
CA THR A 7 6.34 14.07 -4.23
C THR A 7 6.02 12.85 -5.09
N MET A 8 7.04 12.17 -5.64
CA MET A 8 6.80 10.98 -6.44
C MET A 8 6.22 9.83 -5.62
N LEU A 9 6.76 9.53 -4.44
CA LEU A 9 6.25 8.42 -3.63
C LEU A 9 4.88 8.73 -3.01
N GLU A 10 4.60 10.00 -2.73
CA GLU A 10 3.26 10.44 -2.38
C GLU A 10 2.27 10.19 -3.52
N GLN A 11 2.63 10.55 -4.75
CA GLN A 11 1.81 10.29 -5.93
C GLN A 11 1.60 8.78 -6.17
N ARG A 12 2.66 7.96 -6.19
CA ARG A 12 2.54 6.49 -6.38
C ARG A 12 1.72 5.85 -5.26
N GLY A 13 1.91 6.31 -4.03
CA GLY A 13 1.08 5.88 -2.90
C GLY A 13 -0.39 6.27 -3.08
N GLY A 14 -0.65 7.47 -3.60
CA GLY A 14 -1.98 7.95 -3.98
C GLY A 14 -2.64 7.12 -5.06
N GLU A 15 -1.93 6.85 -6.16
CA GLU A 15 -2.36 5.97 -7.25
C GLU A 15 -2.76 4.59 -6.72
N ARG A 16 -1.96 4.01 -5.81
CA ARG A 16 -2.26 2.72 -5.18
C ARG A 16 -3.53 2.77 -4.33
N ARG A 17 -3.72 3.82 -3.52
CA ARG A 17 -4.95 3.97 -2.71
C ARG A 17 -6.17 4.13 -3.61
N ALA A 18 -6.08 4.97 -4.64
CA ALA A 18 -7.14 5.17 -5.61
C ALA A 18 -7.49 3.87 -6.34
N ALA A 19 -6.49 3.11 -6.80
CA ALA A 19 -6.68 1.82 -7.46
C ALA A 19 -7.35 0.77 -6.55
N LEU A 20 -7.00 0.72 -5.25
CA LEU A 20 -7.67 -0.14 -4.27
C LEU A 20 -9.15 0.20 -4.12
N ILE A 21 -9.49 1.48 -4.01
CA ILE A 21 -10.87 1.96 -3.85
C ILE A 21 -11.68 1.73 -5.14
N ALA A 22 -11.07 2.02 -6.30
CA ALA A 22 -11.68 1.83 -7.61
C ALA A 22 -11.73 0.37 -8.08
N GLN A 23 -11.09 -0.54 -7.36
CA GLN A 23 -10.90 -1.95 -7.75
C GLN A 23 -10.19 -2.12 -9.10
N ASP A 24 -9.26 -1.24 -9.41
CA ASP A 24 -8.50 -1.27 -10.66
C ASP A 24 -7.35 -2.29 -10.56
N ARG A 25 -7.62 -3.51 -11.01
CA ARG A 25 -6.64 -4.61 -11.04
C ARG A 25 -5.38 -4.23 -11.83
N HIS A 26 -5.54 -3.61 -12.99
CA HIS A 26 -4.41 -3.34 -13.88
C HIS A 26 -3.47 -2.30 -13.25
N ALA A 27 -4.04 -1.23 -12.67
CA ALA A 27 -3.25 -0.25 -11.94
C ALA A 27 -2.53 -0.87 -10.73
N LEU A 28 -3.21 -1.75 -9.98
CA LEU A 28 -2.58 -2.46 -8.85
C LEU A 28 -1.44 -3.37 -9.31
N GLU A 29 -1.60 -4.09 -10.41
CA GLU A 29 -0.57 -4.95 -10.97
C GLU A 29 0.67 -4.16 -11.41
N ASP A 30 0.51 -2.91 -11.84
CA ASP A 30 1.62 -2.04 -12.23
C ASP A 30 2.29 -1.31 -11.05
N LEU A 31 1.55 -1.08 -9.96
CA LEU A 31 2.04 -0.41 -8.74
C LEU A 31 2.73 -1.35 -7.76
N LEU A 32 2.39 -2.64 -7.79
CA LEU A 32 2.90 -3.67 -6.87
C LEU A 32 3.97 -4.50 -7.59
N ALA A 33 5.14 -4.66 -6.98
CA ALA A 33 6.19 -5.51 -7.51
C ALA A 33 5.81 -7.00 -7.41
N ASP A 34 6.32 -7.83 -8.32
CA ASP A 34 5.98 -9.26 -8.37
C ASP A 34 6.45 -10.02 -7.11
N ASP A 35 7.50 -9.52 -6.46
CA ASP A 35 8.05 -10.02 -5.20
C ASP A 35 7.46 -9.32 -3.95
N LEU A 36 6.25 -8.74 -4.06
CA LEU A 36 5.57 -8.07 -2.94
C LEU A 36 5.45 -8.96 -1.70
N ILE A 37 5.80 -8.40 -0.54
CA ILE A 37 5.44 -8.93 0.78
C ILE A 37 4.47 -7.97 1.47
N HIS A 38 3.23 -8.40 1.71
CA HIS A 38 2.20 -7.63 2.38
C HIS A 38 1.88 -8.22 3.76
N VAL A 39 2.26 -7.53 4.82
CA VAL A 39 1.99 -7.92 6.22
C VAL A 39 0.88 -7.06 6.78
N HIS A 40 -0.24 -7.69 7.11
CA HIS A 40 -1.39 -7.06 7.76
C HIS A 40 -1.11 -6.80 9.24
N ALA A 41 -1.86 -5.88 9.85
CA ALA A 41 -1.78 -5.62 11.30
C ALA A 41 -2.17 -6.82 12.18
N SER A 42 -2.77 -7.87 11.61
CA SER A 42 -2.99 -9.17 12.26
C SER A 42 -1.76 -10.08 12.30
N GLY A 43 -0.69 -9.75 11.56
CA GLY A 43 0.45 -10.63 11.32
C GLY A 43 0.27 -11.58 10.13
N ALA A 44 -0.90 -11.58 9.47
CA ALA A 44 -1.09 -12.33 8.23
C ALA A 44 -0.16 -11.78 7.13
N VAL A 45 0.51 -12.68 6.42
CA VAL A 45 1.45 -12.35 5.34
C VAL A 45 0.86 -12.82 4.02
N GLN A 46 0.93 -11.97 2.99
CA GLN A 46 0.46 -12.25 1.64
C GLN A 46 1.50 -11.87 0.59
N ASN A 47 1.63 -12.69 -0.44
CA ASN A 47 2.30 -12.30 -1.68
C ASN A 47 1.40 -11.39 -2.55
N LYS A 48 1.89 -10.94 -3.72
CA LYS A 48 1.12 -10.10 -4.66
C LYS A 48 -0.23 -10.72 -5.05
N GLY A 49 -0.23 -11.99 -5.48
CA GLY A 49 -1.44 -12.67 -5.93
C GLY A 49 -2.49 -12.79 -4.83
N GLU A 50 -2.07 -13.23 -3.64
CA GLU A 50 -2.92 -13.36 -2.45
C GLU A 50 -3.50 -12.01 -2.01
N PHE A 51 -2.67 -10.95 -2.04
CA PHE A 51 -3.12 -9.61 -1.71
C PHE A 51 -4.14 -9.07 -2.73
N LEU A 52 -3.91 -9.30 -4.03
CA LEU A 52 -4.86 -8.90 -5.08
C LEU A 52 -6.20 -9.62 -4.93
N THR A 53 -6.20 -10.94 -4.71
CA THR A 53 -7.43 -11.69 -4.42
C THR A 53 -8.12 -11.15 -3.17
N TYR A 54 -7.37 -10.91 -2.09
CA TYR A 54 -7.94 -10.32 -0.88
C TYR A 54 -8.59 -8.96 -1.13
N ALA A 55 -7.91 -8.07 -1.86
CA ALA A 55 -8.37 -6.71 -2.10
C ALA A 55 -9.52 -6.60 -3.11
N LEU A 56 -9.62 -7.53 -4.06
CA LEU A 56 -10.59 -7.47 -5.15
C LEU A 56 -11.80 -8.38 -4.92
N GLU A 57 -11.64 -9.48 -4.18
CA GLU A 57 -12.65 -10.54 -4.08
C GLU A 57 -13.11 -10.81 -2.63
N VAL A 58 -12.30 -10.49 -1.62
CA VAL A 58 -12.66 -10.74 -0.20
C VAL A 58 -13.15 -9.47 0.48
N MET A 59 -12.35 -8.41 0.41
CA MET A 59 -12.65 -7.11 0.98
C MET A 59 -12.99 -6.11 -0.11
N ARG A 60 -13.68 -5.04 0.27
CA ARG A 60 -13.80 -3.82 -0.52
C ARG A 60 -13.18 -2.68 0.28
N PHE A 61 -12.20 -2.00 -0.30
CA PHE A 61 -11.67 -0.77 0.25
C PHE A 61 -12.68 0.35 -0.03
N VAL A 62 -13.19 0.97 1.03
CA VAL A 62 -14.16 2.06 0.95
C VAL A 62 -13.44 3.40 0.95
N ASP A 63 -12.47 3.56 1.86
CA ASP A 63 -11.64 4.75 1.98
C ASP A 63 -10.28 4.41 2.59
N ILE A 64 -9.25 5.17 2.21
CA ILE A 64 -7.90 5.04 2.73
C ILE A 64 -7.28 6.43 2.91
N ALA A 65 -7.15 6.86 4.16
CA ALA A 65 -6.51 8.12 4.52
C ALA A 65 -5.09 7.88 5.03
N GLN A 66 -4.10 8.40 4.31
CA GLN A 66 -2.70 8.47 4.77
C GLN A 66 -2.51 9.76 5.56
N HIS A 67 -2.00 9.64 6.78
CA HIS A 67 -1.69 10.78 7.64
C HIS A 67 -0.17 10.90 7.76
N GLU A 68 0.34 12.12 7.53
CA GLU A 68 1.74 12.52 7.78
C GLU A 68 2.76 11.41 7.48
N ALA A 69 3.04 11.19 6.19
CA ALA A 69 3.99 10.18 5.76
C ALA A 69 5.41 10.77 5.72
N ALA A 70 6.35 10.10 6.38
CA ALA A 70 7.77 10.38 6.23
C ALA A 70 8.37 9.51 5.13
N VAL A 71 9.15 10.11 4.24
CA VAL A 71 9.90 9.40 3.19
C VAL A 71 11.38 9.42 3.55
N ARG A 72 12.05 8.28 3.39
CA ARG A 72 13.49 8.15 3.58
C ARG A 72 14.10 7.37 2.41
N PRO A 73 15.12 7.92 1.72
CA PRO A 73 15.89 7.15 0.76
C PRO A 73 16.53 5.91 1.43
N ALA A 74 16.61 4.82 0.69
CA ALA A 74 17.22 3.56 1.12
C ALA A 74 18.11 3.02 -0.01
N GLY A 75 19.29 3.60 -0.15
CA GLY A 75 20.16 3.41 -1.31
C GLY A 75 19.66 4.14 -2.56
N ASP A 76 20.27 3.85 -3.72
CA ASP A 76 20.04 4.61 -4.95
C ASP A 76 18.68 4.33 -5.61
N ASN A 77 18.14 3.12 -5.38
CA ASN A 77 16.92 2.63 -6.02
C ASN A 77 15.85 2.18 -5.01
N GLY A 78 15.98 2.60 -3.75
CA GLY A 78 15.07 2.21 -2.68
C GLY A 78 14.59 3.41 -1.89
N ALA A 79 13.38 3.30 -1.35
CA ALA A 79 12.83 4.28 -0.43
C ALA A 79 11.86 3.63 0.55
N ILE A 80 11.80 4.19 1.76
CA ILE A 80 10.88 3.78 2.81
C ILE A 80 9.89 4.92 3.02
N VAL A 81 8.60 4.59 3.00
CA VAL A 81 7.51 5.49 3.36
C VAL A 81 6.86 4.97 4.63
N SER A 82 6.81 5.77 5.68
CA SER A 82 6.23 5.36 6.96
C SER A 82 5.26 6.42 7.49
N GLY A 83 4.10 6.01 8.01
CA GLY A 83 3.13 6.93 8.59
C GLY A 83 1.85 6.24 9.04
N ALA A 84 0.98 6.99 9.71
CA ALA A 84 -0.32 6.46 10.14
C ALA A 84 -1.28 6.35 8.96
N VAL A 85 -2.09 5.29 8.95
CA VAL A 85 -3.09 5.03 7.90
C VAL A 85 -4.42 4.67 8.56
N THR A 86 -5.49 5.33 8.14
CA THR A 86 -6.86 4.90 8.43
C THR A 86 -7.43 4.20 7.20
N THR A 87 -7.88 2.96 7.36
CA THR A 87 -8.49 2.18 6.28
C THR A 87 -9.91 1.79 6.67
N SER A 88 -10.87 2.16 5.84
CA SER A 88 -12.26 1.73 5.94
C SER A 88 -12.50 0.62 4.92
N LEU A 89 -12.97 -0.52 5.41
CA LEU A 89 -13.17 -1.75 4.66
C LEU A 89 -14.61 -2.23 4.81
N MET A 90 -15.08 -2.97 3.81
CA MET A 90 -16.32 -3.73 3.87
C MET A 90 -16.04 -5.18 3.48
N ARG A 91 -16.49 -6.15 4.29
CA ARG A 91 -16.44 -7.57 3.92
C ARG A 91 -17.50 -7.84 2.86
N ARG A 92 -17.13 -8.44 1.73
CA ARG A 92 -18.08 -8.69 0.63
C ARG A 92 -19.13 -9.72 0.99
N ALA A 93 -18.74 -10.79 1.69
CA ALA A 93 -19.65 -11.88 2.04
C ALA A 93 -20.78 -11.46 2.99
N THR A 94 -20.53 -10.48 3.86
CA THR A 94 -21.47 -10.12 4.94
C THR A 94 -21.96 -8.68 4.88
N GLY A 95 -21.30 -7.80 4.13
CA GLY A 95 -21.54 -6.35 4.15
C GLY A 95 -21.03 -5.65 5.42
N GLU A 96 -20.40 -6.39 6.34
CA GLU A 96 -19.84 -5.84 7.58
C GLU A 96 -18.78 -4.78 7.28
N GLN A 97 -18.89 -3.63 7.93
CA GLN A 97 -17.92 -2.54 7.82
C GLN A 97 -16.92 -2.57 8.98
N LEU A 98 -15.65 -2.29 8.66
CA LEU A 98 -14.57 -2.20 9.62
C LEU A 98 -13.72 -0.98 9.29
N THR A 99 -13.44 -0.14 10.28
CA THR A 99 -12.43 0.91 10.19
C THR A 99 -11.26 0.54 11.09
N SER A 100 -10.05 0.65 10.57
CA SER A 100 -8.82 0.39 11.32
C SER A 100 -7.85 1.56 11.17
N ARG A 101 -7.16 1.89 12.26
CA ARG A 101 -6.04 2.84 12.26
C ARG A 101 -4.76 2.08 12.58
N THR A 102 -3.77 2.22 11.72
CA THR A 102 -2.51 1.48 11.78
C THR A 102 -1.33 2.40 11.57
N PHE A 103 -0.14 1.97 12.00
CA PHE A 103 1.11 2.55 11.52
C PHE A 103 1.65 1.63 10.43
N ALA A 104 1.91 2.18 9.25
CA ALA A 104 2.39 1.42 8.11
C ALA A 104 3.82 1.82 7.72
N THR A 105 4.63 0.82 7.38
CA THR A 105 5.92 0.97 6.71
C THR A 105 5.80 0.35 5.34
N GLN A 106 6.16 1.10 4.31
CA GLN A 106 6.13 0.70 2.92
C GLN A 106 7.55 0.79 2.37
N VAL A 107 7.96 -0.20 1.59
CA VAL A 107 9.23 -0.15 0.86
C VAL A 107 8.91 -0.10 -0.62
N TRP A 108 9.52 0.88 -1.28
CA TRP A 108 9.39 1.11 -2.71
C TRP A 108 10.75 0.91 -3.37
N ARG A 109 10.74 0.25 -4.52
CA ARG A 109 11.92 0.01 -5.34
C ARG A 109 11.73 0.65 -6.71
N ARG A 110 12.78 1.32 -7.18
CA ARG A 110 12.87 1.80 -8.55
C ARG A 110 13.31 0.65 -9.44
N GLU A 111 12.45 0.26 -10.38
CA GLU A 111 12.74 -0.80 -11.34
C GLU A 111 13.37 -0.24 -12.63
N SER A 112 13.83 -1.14 -13.50
CA SER A 112 14.29 -0.80 -14.85
C SER A 112 13.21 -0.02 -15.60
N GLY A 113 13.58 1.13 -16.18
CA GLY A 113 12.63 2.08 -16.78
C GLY A 113 12.25 3.24 -15.84
N GLY A 114 12.73 3.22 -14.60
CA GLY A 114 12.59 4.33 -13.65
C GLY A 114 11.26 4.34 -12.88
N LEU A 115 10.40 3.35 -13.09
CA LEU A 115 9.13 3.18 -12.41
C LEU A 115 9.34 2.72 -10.97
N TRP A 116 8.57 3.29 -10.04
CA TRP A 116 8.60 2.90 -8.64
C TRP A 116 7.47 1.92 -8.33
N ARG A 117 7.79 0.76 -7.77
CA ARG A 117 6.82 -0.25 -7.34
C ARG A 117 6.96 -0.55 -5.86
N GLN A 118 5.85 -0.81 -5.19
CA GLN A 118 5.84 -1.23 -3.80
C GLN A 118 6.27 -2.69 -3.72
N VAL A 119 7.37 -2.95 -3.00
CA VAL A 119 7.91 -4.30 -2.77
C VAL A 119 7.57 -4.83 -1.38
N ALA A 120 7.27 -3.94 -0.43
CA ALA A 120 6.81 -4.36 0.88
C ALA A 120 5.79 -3.39 1.47
N TYR A 121 4.86 -3.93 2.23
CA TYR A 121 3.96 -3.20 3.11
C TYR A 121 3.87 -3.95 4.43
N HIS A 122 4.04 -3.26 5.55
CA HIS A 122 3.86 -3.82 6.88
C HIS A 122 3.06 -2.84 7.71
N ALA A 123 1.93 -3.28 8.26
CA ALA A 123 1.16 -2.49 9.21
C ALA A 123 1.19 -3.08 10.62
N THR A 124 1.17 -2.22 11.62
CA THR A 124 0.91 -2.57 13.03
C THR A 124 -0.30 -1.79 13.54
N ARG A 125 -1.00 -2.34 14.53
CA ARG A 125 -2.03 -1.58 15.25
C ARG A 125 -1.35 -0.48 16.04
N LEU A 126 -1.94 0.71 16.07
CA LEU A 126 -1.53 1.75 17.00
C LEU A 126 -1.94 1.35 18.44
N PRO A 127 -1.22 1.83 19.48
CA PRO A 127 -1.58 1.64 20.88
C PRO A 127 -2.98 2.16 21.23
#